data_AF-A6G3G6-F1
#
_entry.id   AF-A6G3G6-F1
#
_cell.length_a   1.000
_cell.length_b   1.000
_cell.length_c   1.000
_cell.angle_alpha   90.00
_cell.angle_beta   90.00
_cell.angle_gamma   90.00
#
_symmetry.space_group_name_H-M   'P 1'
#
loop_
_entity.id
_entity.type
_entity.pdbx_description
1 polymer ?
#
loop_
_entity_poly.entity_id
_entity_poly.type
_entity_poly.pdbx_seq_one_letter_code
_entity_poly.pdbx_strand_id
1 'polypeptide(L)' 'MPEYLKAEELAALLRVSRKTIYEAVARGEIPGALRVGRLIRFRRDAVLEWLADTG' A
#
# COMPACT_ATOMS: atom_id res chain seq x y z
N MET A 1 9.16 7.84 12.99
CA MET A 1 9.99 6.88 12.25
C MET A 1 9.16 6.40 11.06
N PRO A 2 9.68 6.32 9.83
CA PRO A 2 8.88 5.85 8.70
C PRO A 2 8.54 4.37 8.90
N GLU A 3 7.27 4.10 9.16
CA GLU A 3 6.75 2.74 9.24
C GLU A 3 6.38 2.26 7.84
N TYR A 4 6.78 1.03 7.51
CA TYR A 4 6.45 0.38 6.24
C TYR A 4 5.43 -0.72 6.48
N LEU A 5 4.33 -0.69 5.72
CA LEU A 5 3.33 -1.74 5.68
C LEU A 5 3.71 -2.82 4.67
N LYS A 6 3.38 -4.07 4.98
CA LYS A 6 3.32 -5.18 4.03
C LYS A 6 2.00 -5.10 3.24
N ALA A 7 1.95 -5.80 2.10
CA ALA A 7 0.72 -5.92 1.31
C ALA A 7 -0.46 -6.49 2.13
N GLU A 8 -0.19 -7.38 3.08
CA GLU A 8 -1.20 -7.92 4.02
C GLU A 8 -1.79 -6.87 4.95
N GLU A 9 -0.95 -6.03 5.55
CA GLU A 9 -1.37 -4.99 6.47
C GLU A 9 -2.16 -3.91 5.73
N LEU A 10 -1.74 -3.56 4.52
CA LEU A 10 -2.48 -2.63 3.67
C LEU A 10 -3.83 -3.22 3.22
N ALA A 11 -3.85 -4.50 2.84
CA ALA A 11 -5.10 -5.18 2.47
C ALA A 11 -6.12 -5.17 3.61
N ALA A 12 -5.66 -5.44 4.84
CA ALA A 12 -6.49 -5.35 6.04
C ALA A 12 -7.01 -3.93 6.30
N LEU A 13 -6.15 -2.92 6.13
CA LEU A 13 -6.52 -1.51 6.30
C LEU A 13 -7.61 -1.07 5.32
N LEU A 14 -7.46 -1.43 4.04
CA LEU A 14 -8.41 -1.09 2.97
C LEU A 14 -9.62 -2.04 2.89
N ARG A 15 -9.63 -3.12 3.71
CA ARG A 15 -10.63 -4.20 3.67
C ARG A 15 -10.77 -4.85 2.28
N VAL A 16 -9.64 -5.04 1.59
CA VAL A 16 -9.58 -5.69 0.27
C VAL A 16 -8.73 -6.96 0.33
N SER A 17 -8.74 -7.74 -0.75
CA SER A 17 -7.87 -8.92 -0.85
C SER A 17 -6.41 -8.53 -1.12
N ARG A 18 -5.45 -9.37 -0.71
CA ARG A 18 -4.03 -9.21 -1.07
C ARG A 18 -3.83 -9.12 -2.59
N LYS A 19 -4.62 -9.88 -3.35
CA LYS A 19 -4.59 -9.87 -4.82
C LYS A 19 -4.93 -8.48 -5.36
N THR A 20 -5.97 -7.84 -4.82
CA THR A 20 -6.35 -6.47 -5.18
C THR A 20 -5.21 -5.48 -4.93
N ILE A 21 -4.48 -5.61 -3.82
CA ILE A 21 -3.31 -4.78 -3.56
C ILE A 21 -2.23 -4.98 -4.62
N TYR A 22 -1.89 -6.23 -4.96
CA TYR A 22 -0.89 -6.49 -6.00
C TYR A 22 -1.30 -5.94 -7.38
N GLU A 23 -2.57 -6.09 -7.75
CA GLU A 23 -3.09 -5.53 -8.99
C GLU A 23 -3.07 -4.00 -8.99
N ALA A 24 -3.49 -3.36 -7.89
CA ALA A 24 -3.46 -1.91 -7.74
C ALA A 24 -2.03 -1.36 -7.79
N VAL A 25 -1.05 -2.05 -7.20
CA VAL A 25 0.37 -1.69 -7.36
C VAL A 25 0.83 -1.85 -8.80
N ALA A 26 0.44 -2.93 -9.49
CA ALA A 26 0.78 -3.12 -10.89
C ALA A 26 0.16 -2.04 -11.80
N ARG A 27 -1.00 -1.50 -11.41
CA ARG A 27 -1.66 -0.36 -12.07
C ARG A 27 -1.12 1.01 -11.63
N GLY A 28 -0.27 1.08 -10.60
CA GLY A 28 0.27 2.33 -10.07
C GLY A 28 -0.74 3.15 -9.24
N GLU A 29 -1.80 2.52 -8.75
CA GLU A 29 -2.90 3.18 -8.01
C GLU A 29 -2.58 3.44 -6.54
N ILE A 30 -1.57 2.76 -5.98
CA ILE A 30 -1.19 2.88 -4.56
C ILE A 30 0.10 3.69 -4.43
N PRO A 31 0.06 4.88 -3.79
CA PRO A 31 1.25 5.69 -3.57
C PRO A 31 2.16 5.08 -2.51
N GLY A 32 3.45 5.44 -2.57
CA GLY A 32 4.44 5.01 -1.58
C GLY A 32 4.80 3.52 -1.64
N ALA A 33 4.40 2.81 -2.70
CA ALA A 33 4.80 1.43 -2.96
C ALA A 33 6.30 1.35 -3.32
N LEU A 34 7.06 0.62 -2.50
CA LEU A 34 8.48 0.37 -2.66
C LEU A 34 8.71 -1.12 -2.91
N ARG A 35 9.35 -1.45 -4.02
CA ARG A 35 9.72 -2.83 -4.34
C ARG A 35 11.11 -3.13 -3.79
N VAL A 36 11.18 -4.06 -2.83
CA VAL A 36 12.41 -4.50 -2.19
C VAL A 36 12.62 -5.97 -2.55
N GLY A 37 13.34 -6.20 -3.64
CA GLY A 37 13.50 -7.53 -4.24
C GLY A 37 12.15 -8.11 -4.69
N ARG A 38 11.73 -9.23 -4.06
CA ARG A 38 10.44 -9.88 -4.30
C ARG A 38 9.30 -9.35 -3.42
N LEU A 39 9.62 -8.49 -2.45
CA LEU A 39 8.65 -7.96 -1.49
C LEU A 39 8.18 -6.57 -1.93
N ILE A 40 6.94 -6.24 -1.59
CA ILE A 40 6.39 -4.90 -1.75
C ILE A 40 6.12 -4.34 -0.36
N ARG A 41 6.58 -3.11 -0.13
CA ARG A 41 6.37 -2.35 1.10
C ARG A 41 5.68 -1.04 0.77
N PHE A 42 4.91 -0.51 1.70
CA PHE A 42 4.18 0.74 1.52
C PHE A 42 4.55 1.69 2.63
N ARG A 43 4.95 2.91 2.29
CA ARG A 43 5.20 3.95 3.29
C ARG A 43 3.86 4.29 3.96
N ARG A 44 3.74 4.04 5.28
CA ARG A 44 2.47 4.20 6.01
C ARG A 44 1.92 5.62 5.88
N ASP A 45 2.79 6.62 6.03
CA ASP A 45 2.47 8.04 5.90
C ASP A 45 1.82 8.36 4.54
N ALA A 46 2.44 7.93 3.43
CA ALA A 46 1.94 8.17 2.07
C ALA A 46 0.59 7.50 1.83
N VAL A 47 0.37 6.29 2.37
CA VAL A 47 -0.93 5.62 2.28
C VAL A 47 -1.98 6.37 3.08
N LEU A 48 -1.66 6.81 4.31
CA LEU A 48 -2.62 7.53 5.16
C LEU A 48 -2.96 8.90 4.57
N GLU A 49 -1.98 9.63 4.03
CA GLU A 49 -2.20 10.90 3.32
C GLU A 49 -3.11 10.69 2.11
N TRP A 50 -2.87 9.66 1.30
CA TRP A 50 -3.71 9.31 0.16
C TRP A 50 -5.15 8.96 0.54
N LEU A 51 -5.33 8.22 1.64
CA LEU A 51 -6.67 7.91 2.15
C LEU A 51 -7.39 9.13 2.70
N ALA A 52 -6.66 10.10 3.24
CA ALA A 52 -7.23 11.37 3.69
C ALA A 52 -7.62 12.27 2.51
N ASP A 53 -6.87 12.24 1.41
CA ASP A 53 -7.14 13.04 0.19
C ASP A 53 -8.28 12.47 -0.66
N THR A 54 -8.55 11.16 -0.54
CA THR A 54 -9.66 10.48 -1.25
C THR A 54 -11.02 10.64 -0.54
N GLY A 55 -11.10 11.50 0.50
CA GLY A 55 -12.28 11.74 1.34
C GLY A 55 -13.04 13.02 1.04
#